data_AF-A0A0G4MHI6-F1
#
_entry.id   AF-A0A0G4MHI6-F1
#
_cell.length_a   1.000
_cell.length_b   1.000
_cell.length_c   1.000
_cell.angle_alpha   90.00
_cell.angle_beta   90.00
_cell.angle_gamma   90.00
#
_symmetry.space_group_name_H-M   'P 1'
#
loop_
_entity.id
_entity.type
_entity.pdbx_description
1 polymer ?
#
loop_
_entity_poly.entity_id
_entity_poly.type
_entity_poly.pdbx_seq_one_letter_code
_entity_poly.pdbx_strand_id
1 'polypeptide(L)'
;LDSYNKFRDTIYQIRATEGVQVLVPAKYLPELKGLPEDVLSAQEAVSEALMTKYTKFGLGHNAEMLSTLIRVRLSQNLARLVPQLKGELESIVATEFPECN
;
A
#
# COMPACT_ATOMS: atom_id res chain seq x y z
N LEU A 1 12.21 -6.01 -14.61
CA LEU A 1 11.15 -6.15 -15.66
C LEU A 1 11.01 -7.59 -16.14
N ASP A 2 12.10 -8.33 -16.35
CA ASP A 2 12.11 -9.74 -16.80
C ASP A 2 11.26 -10.71 -15.95
N SER A 3 11.32 -10.60 -14.62
CA SER A 3 10.58 -11.50 -13.72
C SER A 3 9.06 -11.32 -13.80
N TYR A 4 8.59 -10.09 -14.03
CA TYR A 4 7.14 -9.81 -14.12
C TYR A 4 6.52 -10.46 -15.36
N ASN A 5 7.24 -10.46 -16.48
CA ASN A 5 6.77 -11.08 -17.72
C ASN A 5 6.88 -12.61 -17.70
N LYS A 6 7.87 -13.17 -17.00
CA LYS A 6 8.08 -14.63 -16.93
C LYS A 6 7.12 -15.35 -15.99
N PHE A 7 6.62 -14.69 -14.96
CA PHE A 7 5.82 -15.32 -13.90
C PHE A 7 4.44 -14.68 -13.69
N ARG A 8 3.97 -13.88 -14.66
CA ARG A 8 2.73 -13.09 -14.57
C ARG A 8 1.51 -13.90 -14.12
N ASP A 9 1.41 -15.15 -14.59
CA ASP A 9 0.27 -16.03 -14.36
C ASP A 9 0.56 -17.17 -13.37
N THR A 10 1.73 -17.16 -12.75
CA THR A 10 2.18 -18.19 -11.80
C THR A 10 2.38 -17.60 -10.42
N ILE A 11 2.12 -18.40 -9.39
CA ILE A 11 2.45 -18.03 -8.02
C ILE A 11 3.96 -18.20 -7.84
N TYR A 12 4.64 -17.19 -7.33
CA TYR A 12 6.07 -17.26 -7.04
C TYR A 12 6.42 -16.52 -5.76
N GLN A 13 7.59 -16.83 -5.22
CA GLN A 13 8.06 -16.31 -3.94
C GLN A 13 9.31 -15.47 -4.15
N ILE A 14 9.38 -14.32 -3.48
CA ILE A 14 10.57 -13.46 -3.45
C ILE A 14 11.04 -13.28 -2.00
N ARG A 15 12.34 -13.06 -1.86
CA ARG A 15 12.93 -12.64 -0.57
C ARG A 15 13.08 -11.13 -0.61
N ALA A 16 12.25 -10.44 0.16
CA ALA A 16 12.32 -9.00 0.39
C ALA A 16 13.06 -8.71 1.70
N THR A 17 13.31 -7.42 1.96
CA THR A 17 13.89 -6.94 3.23
C THR A 17 13.02 -7.28 4.44
N GLU A 18 11.70 -7.31 4.24
CA GLU A 18 10.72 -7.58 5.29
C GLU A 18 10.39 -9.08 5.44
N GLY A 19 11.09 -9.94 4.70
CA GLY A 19 10.92 -11.38 4.74
C GLY A 19 10.48 -11.96 3.42
N VAL A 20 9.84 -13.11 3.49
CA VAL A 20 9.51 -13.90 2.31
C VAL A 20 8.10 -13.54 1.85
N GLN A 21 7.97 -13.00 0.63
CA GLN A 21 6.71 -12.54 0.06
C GLN A 21 6.26 -13.46 -1.07
N VAL A 22 4.99 -13.85 -1.07
CA VAL A 22 4.37 -14.66 -2.12
C VAL A 22 3.55 -13.75 -3.03
N LEU A 23 3.86 -13.76 -4.33
CA LEU A 23 3.15 -13.00 -5.34
C LEU A 23 2.08 -13.91 -5.95
N VAL A 24 0.82 -13.51 -5.76
CA VAL A 24 -0.34 -14.25 -6.26
C VAL A 24 -0.96 -13.49 -7.44
N PRO A 25 -1.13 -14.14 -8.60
CA PRO A 25 -1.81 -13.53 -9.74
C PRO A 25 -3.26 -13.14 -9.41
N ALA A 26 -3.72 -12.04 -10.01
CA ALA A 26 -5.04 -11.45 -9.71
C ALA A 26 -6.24 -12.40 -9.93
N LYS A 27 -6.08 -13.43 -10.77
CA LYS A 27 -7.11 -14.46 -11.03
C LYS A 27 -7.55 -15.23 -9.78
N TYR A 28 -6.70 -15.32 -8.76
CA TYR A 28 -7.02 -16.00 -7.50
C TYR A 28 -7.57 -15.05 -6.43
N LEU A 29 -7.66 -13.74 -6.69
CA LEU A 29 -8.21 -12.79 -5.72
C LEU A 29 -9.64 -13.12 -5.25
N PRO A 30 -10.57 -13.62 -6.09
CA PRO A 30 -11.90 -14.01 -5.63
C PRO A 30 -11.85 -15.12 -4.58
N GLU A 31 -10.94 -16.08 -4.74
CA GLU A 31 -10.75 -17.19 -3.79
C GLU A 31 -10.12 -16.67 -2.49
N LEU A 32 -9.09 -15.83 -2.58
CA LEU A 32 -8.41 -15.26 -1.42
C LEU A 32 -9.33 -14.37 -0.57
N LYS A 33 -10.21 -13.60 -1.21
CA LYS A 33 -11.17 -12.73 -0.49
C LYS A 33 -12.20 -13.52 0.31
N GLY A 34 -12.46 -14.78 -0.04
CA GLY A 34 -13.38 -15.65 0.67
C GLY A 34 -12.74 -16.42 1.82
N LEU A 35 -11.41 -16.36 1.97
CA LEU A 35 -10.73 -17.03 3.07
C LEU A 35 -11.03 -16.34 4.40
N PRO A 36 -11.14 -17.12 5.48
CA PRO A 36 -11.37 -16.57 6.81
C PRO A 36 -10.11 -15.88 7.35
N GLU A 37 -10.29 -14.89 8.22
CA GLU A 37 -9.21 -14.05 8.78
C GLU A 37 -8.17 -14.84 9.58
N ASP A 38 -8.52 -16.03 10.10
CA ASP A 38 -7.58 -16.93 10.79
C ASP A 38 -6.59 -17.61 9.84
N VAL A 39 -6.93 -17.70 8.55
CA VAL A 39 -6.08 -18.28 7.50
C VAL A 39 -5.34 -17.19 6.72
N LEU A 40 -6.01 -16.06 6.46
CA LEU A 40 -5.43 -14.90 5.77
C LEU A 40 -5.97 -13.61 6.38
N SER A 41 -5.19 -12.98 7.27
CA SER A 41 -5.63 -11.76 7.95
C SER A 41 -5.25 -10.50 7.19
N ALA A 42 -6.24 -9.72 6.76
CA ALA A 42 -5.99 -8.36 6.28
C ALA A 42 -5.69 -7.41 7.44
N GLN A 43 -6.26 -7.67 8.61
CA GLN A 43 -6.06 -6.85 9.81
C GLN A 43 -4.62 -6.88 10.30
N GLU A 44 -3.99 -8.07 10.35
CA GLU A 44 -2.59 -8.22 10.75
C GLU A 44 -1.65 -7.51 9.78
N ALA A 45 -1.87 -7.67 8.48
CA ALA A 45 -1.07 -7.02 7.44
C ALA A 45 -1.09 -5.48 7.57
N VAL A 46 -2.27 -4.90 7.82
CA VAL A 46 -2.39 -3.45 8.02
C VAL A 46 -1.80 -3.03 9.37
N SER A 47 -1.91 -3.87 10.40
CA SER A 47 -1.30 -3.61 11.70
C SER A 47 0.23 -3.57 11.63
N GLU A 48 0.82 -4.47 10.85
CA GLU A 48 2.26 -4.47 10.57
C GLU A 48 2.67 -3.21 9.82
N ALA A 49 1.99 -2.88 8.72
CA ALA A 49 2.28 -1.69 7.90
C ALA A 49 2.14 -0.37 8.68
N LEU A 50 1.16 -0.28 9.56
CA LEU A 50 0.93 0.90 10.42
C LEU A 50 1.74 0.87 11.71
N MET A 51 2.55 -0.17 11.91
CA MET A 51 3.32 -0.40 13.13
C MET A 51 2.45 -0.22 14.38
N THR A 52 1.25 -0.82 14.38
CA THR A 52 0.22 -0.64 15.43
C THR A 52 0.76 -0.91 16.83
N LYS A 53 1.76 -1.79 16.96
CA LYS A 53 2.48 -2.01 18.22
C LYS A 53 2.97 -0.70 18.86
N TYR A 54 3.48 0.22 18.05
CA TYR A 54 4.06 1.49 18.47
C TYR A 54 3.08 2.65 18.32
N THR A 55 2.34 2.73 17.22
CA THR A 55 1.40 3.83 16.94
C THR A 55 0.08 3.70 17.66
N LYS A 56 -0.25 2.49 18.15
CA LYS A 56 -1.57 2.09 18.67
C LYS A 56 -2.72 2.31 17.69
N PHE A 57 -2.39 2.52 16.42
CA PHE A 57 -3.30 2.84 15.35
C PHE A 57 -3.44 1.66 14.38
N GLY A 58 -4.67 1.21 14.10
CA GLY A 58 -4.93 0.04 13.26
C GLY A 58 -6.43 -0.27 13.07
N LEU A 59 -6.73 -1.25 12.21
CA LEU A 59 -8.08 -1.61 11.74
C LEU A 59 -9.01 -2.25 12.78
N GLY A 60 -8.55 -2.45 14.02
CA GLY A 60 -9.44 -2.85 15.11
C GLY A 60 -10.26 -1.65 15.60
N HIS A 61 -9.85 -1.07 16.72
CA HIS A 61 -10.59 0.01 17.39
C HIS A 61 -10.72 1.31 16.56
N ASN A 62 -9.91 1.51 15.51
CA ASN A 62 -9.97 2.71 14.66
C ASN A 62 -10.67 2.52 13.31
N ALA A 63 -11.28 1.35 13.03
CA ALA A 63 -11.84 1.04 11.71
C ALA A 63 -12.78 2.14 11.18
N GLU A 64 -13.72 2.60 12.02
CA GLU A 64 -14.70 3.63 11.67
C GLU A 64 -14.04 5.00 11.43
N MET A 65 -13.08 5.38 12.27
CA MET A 65 -12.31 6.61 12.11
C MET A 65 -11.53 6.58 10.78
N LEU A 66 -10.88 5.45 10.48
CA LEU A 66 -10.13 5.25 9.24
C LEU A 66 -11.04 5.36 8.00
N SER A 67 -12.18 4.66 8.00
CA SER A 67 -13.16 4.72 6.92
C SER A 67 -13.67 6.15 6.70
N THR A 68 -13.96 6.86 7.79
CA THR A 68 -14.45 8.25 7.74
C THR A 68 -13.39 9.20 7.19
N LEU A 69 -12.15 9.11 7.66
CA LEU A 69 -11.05 9.94 7.18
C LEU A 69 -10.78 9.71 5.68
N ILE A 70 -10.78 8.47 5.22
CA ILE A 70 -10.59 8.15 3.79
C ILE A 70 -11.72 8.74 2.93
N ARG A 71 -12.97 8.61 3.37
CA ARG A 71 -14.13 9.13 2.63
C ARG A 71 -14.16 10.66 2.60
N VAL A 72 -13.96 11.31 3.75
CA VAL A 72 -14.14 12.75 3.89
C VAL A 72 -12.89 13.53 3.50
N ARG A 73 -11.72 13.12 3.97
CA ARG A 73 -10.48 13.88 3.76
C ARG A 73 -9.76 13.46 2.50
N LEU A 74 -9.65 12.15 2.24
CA LEU A 74 -8.90 11.70 1.08
C LEU A 74 -9.75 11.85 -0.19
N SER A 75 -10.90 11.19 -0.29
CA SER A 75 -11.65 11.08 -1.55
C SER A 75 -12.17 12.42 -2.05
N GLN A 76 -12.72 13.26 -1.16
CA GLN A 76 -13.29 14.55 -1.56
C GLN A 76 -12.24 15.66 -1.76
N ASN A 77 -11.10 15.60 -1.06
CA ASN A 77 -10.05 16.63 -1.18
C ASN A 77 -8.86 16.22 -2.04
N LEU A 78 -8.83 15.00 -2.60
CA LEU A 78 -7.72 14.53 -3.41
C LEU A 78 -7.42 15.49 -4.57
N ALA A 79 -8.47 15.96 -5.27
CA ALA A 79 -8.33 16.91 -6.37
C ALA A 79 -7.67 18.24 -5.95
N ARG A 80 -7.82 18.63 -4.68
CA ARG A 80 -7.20 19.84 -4.11
C ARG A 80 -5.76 19.60 -3.63
N LEU A 81 -5.47 18.40 -3.12
CA LEU A 81 -4.16 18.03 -2.57
C LEU A 81 -3.14 17.69 -3.67
N VAL A 82 -3.57 17.07 -4.76
CA VAL A 82 -2.67 16.62 -5.84
C VAL A 82 -1.84 17.77 -6.45
N PRO A 83 -2.40 18.95 -6.77
CA PRO A 83 -1.60 20.07 -7.28
C PRO A 83 -0.57 20.59 -6.27
N GLN A 84 -0.89 20.56 -4.97
CA GLN A 84 0.02 21.01 -3.91
C GLN A 84 1.22 20.07 -3.80
N LEU A 85 0.98 18.77 -3.75
CA LEU A 85 2.02 17.74 -3.73
C LEU A 85 2.90 17.79 -4.98
N LYS A 86 2.30 18.05 -6.14
CA LYS A 86 3.05 18.22 -7.40
C LYS A 86 4.02 19.40 -7.31
N GLY A 87 3.57 20.55 -6.80
CA GLY A 87 4.43 21.72 -6.64
C GLY A 87 5.61 21.49 -5.68
N GLU A 88 5.36 20.80 -4.56
CA GLU A 88 6.44 20.41 -3.63
C GLU A 88 7.43 19.46 -4.29
N LEU A 89 6.93 18.45 -5.02
CA LEU A 89 7.78 17.50 -5.72
C LEU A 89 8.66 18.19 -6.78
N GLU A 90 8.08 19.08 -7.60
CA GLU A 90 8.83 19.85 -8.60
C GLU A 90 9.92 20.70 -7.95
N SER A 91 9.62 21.34 -6.82
CA SER A 91 10.59 22.12 -6.04
C SER A 91 11.75 21.27 -5.52
N ILE A 92 11.45 20.11 -4.91
CA ILE A 92 12.46 19.20 -4.37
C ILE A 92 13.32 18.62 -5.50
N VAL A 93 12.70 18.18 -6.60
CA VAL A 93 13.44 17.64 -7.74
C VAL A 93 14.37 18.70 -8.34
N ALA A 94 13.93 19.95 -8.49
CA ALA A 94 14.78 21.02 -8.99
C ALA A 94 15.95 21.35 -8.02
N THR A 95 15.74 21.17 -6.72
CA THR A 95 16.76 21.46 -5.69
C THR A 95 17.79 20.33 -5.57
N GLU A 96 17.33 19.08 -5.51
CA GLU A 96 18.17 17.90 -5.28
C GLU A 96 18.77 17.33 -6.57
N PHE A 97 18.11 17.54 -7.71
CA PHE A 97 18.54 17.10 -9.04
C PHE A 97 18.53 18.28 -10.03
N PRO A 98 19.38 19.31 -9.82
CA PRO A 98 19.49 20.42 -10.76
C PRO A 98 19.94 19.90 -12.13
N GLU A 99 19.57 20.61 -13.21
CA GLU A 99 19.97 20.25 -14.57
C GLU A 99 21.49 20.09 -14.64
N CYS A 100 21.95 18.90 -15.02
CA CYS A 100 23.36 18.66 -15.30
C CYS A 100 23.72 19.40 -16.59
N ASN A 101 24.70 20.30 -16.52
CA ASN A 101 25.43 20.76 -17.71
C ASN A 101 26.22 19.62 -18.35
#